data_AF-A0A5C6ZSN7-F1
#
_entry.id   AF-A0A5C6ZSN7-F1
#
_cell.length_a   1.000
_cell.length_b   1.000
_cell.length_c   1.000
_cell.angle_alpha   90.00
_cell.angle_beta   90.00
_cell.angle_gamma   90.00
#
_symmetry.space_group_name_H-M   'P 1'
#
loop_
_entity.id
_entity.type
_entity.pdbx_description
1 polymer ?
#
loop_
_entity_poly.entity_id
_entity_poly.type
_entity_poly.pdbx_seq_one_letter_code
_entity_poly.pdbx_strand_id
1 'polypeptide(L)'
;MVAVPAARVLVGVDFSSAPTARKPIRLAFGQRRGAVVKLERQEALPSLDAFAAWLAAPGSWLGGFDLPFGLPRELVETLGWPTEWAPLIAHYASLSRAEIRDTFAAFCDARPAGRKFAHRACDAPAGSSPSMKWVNPPVAYMLHAGVPRLVAAG
;
A
#
# COMPACT_ATOMS: atom_id res chain seq x y z
N MET A 1 -13.85 -14.08 -33.17
CA MET A 1 -14.54 -14.38 -31.90
C MET A 1 -13.63 -13.92 -30.77
N VAL A 2 -13.89 -12.75 -30.18
CA VAL A 2 -13.08 -12.26 -29.04
C VAL A 2 -13.41 -13.14 -27.85
N ALA A 3 -12.43 -13.82 -27.28
CA ALA A 3 -12.63 -14.62 -26.08
C ALA A 3 -13.23 -13.74 -24.98
N VAL A 4 -14.40 -14.11 -24.47
CA VAL A 4 -14.92 -13.49 -23.24
C VAL A 4 -13.93 -13.88 -22.15
N PRO A 5 -13.20 -12.93 -21.53
CA PRO A 5 -12.28 -13.30 -20.47
C PRO A 5 -13.07 -14.01 -19.38
N ALA A 6 -12.56 -15.16 -18.93
CA ALA A 6 -13.13 -15.88 -17.80
C ALA A 6 -13.36 -14.88 -16.64
N ALA A 7 -14.48 -15.01 -15.95
CA ALA A 7 -14.85 -14.09 -14.88
C ALA A 7 -13.70 -13.99 -13.86
N ARG A 8 -12.96 -12.89 -13.88
CA ARG A 8 -11.82 -12.67 -13.00
C ARG A 8 -12.34 -12.38 -11.59
N VAL A 9 -11.77 -13.06 -10.60
CA VAL A 9 -12.03 -12.75 -9.19
C VAL A 9 -11.50 -11.36 -8.88
N LEU A 10 -12.33 -10.51 -8.30
CA LEU A 10 -11.95 -9.20 -7.79
C LEU A 10 -11.72 -9.32 -6.28
N VAL A 11 -10.67 -8.68 -5.77
CA VAL A 11 -10.36 -8.67 -4.34
C VAL A 11 -10.17 -7.24 -3.86
N GLY A 12 -10.96 -6.80 -2.90
CA GLY A 12 -10.69 -5.60 -2.12
C GLY A 12 -9.85 -5.95 -0.89
N VAL A 13 -8.80 -5.21 -0.63
CA VAL A 13 -7.89 -5.42 0.51
C VAL A 13 -7.90 -4.16 1.37
N ASP A 14 -8.61 -4.21 2.50
CA ASP A 14 -8.50 -3.22 3.57
C ASP A 14 -7.30 -3.58 4.45
N PHE A 15 -6.23 -2.80 4.30
CA PHE A 15 -4.91 -3.16 4.77
C PHE A 15 -4.57 -2.52 6.11
N SER A 16 -3.98 -3.31 7.01
CA SER A 16 -3.38 -2.83 8.25
C SER A 16 -1.88 -3.10 8.19
N SER A 17 -1.06 -2.09 8.51
CA SER A 17 0.39 -2.29 8.66
C SER A 17 0.77 -3.01 9.96
N ALA A 18 -0.17 -3.18 10.89
CA ALA A 18 0.01 -3.88 12.16
C ALA A 18 -1.22 -4.76 12.43
N PRO A 19 -1.46 -5.80 11.60
CA PRO A 19 -2.61 -6.65 11.75
C PRO A 19 -2.51 -7.47 13.03
N THR A 20 -3.66 -7.69 13.66
CA THR A 20 -3.84 -8.58 14.81
C THR A 20 -5.17 -9.31 14.66
N ALA A 21 -5.46 -10.29 15.52
CA ALA A 21 -6.78 -10.93 15.54
C ALA A 21 -7.95 -9.95 15.71
N ARG A 22 -7.75 -8.84 16.45
CA ARG A 22 -8.79 -7.80 16.66
C ARG A 22 -8.88 -6.79 15.53
N LYS A 23 -7.79 -6.59 14.79
CA LYS A 23 -7.70 -5.69 13.63
C LYS A 23 -6.94 -6.39 12.49
N PRO A 24 -7.55 -7.40 11.84
CA PRO A 24 -6.91 -8.14 10.77
C PRO A 24 -6.87 -7.29 9.49
N ILE A 25 -6.07 -7.71 8.50
CA ILE A 25 -6.28 -7.32 7.11
C ILE A 25 -7.57 -8.00 6.64
N ARG A 26 -8.47 -7.25 5.99
CA ARG A 26 -9.73 -7.79 5.47
C ARG A 26 -9.65 -7.93 3.97
N LEU A 27 -9.94 -9.14 3.49
CA LEU A 27 -10.10 -9.44 2.08
C LEU A 27 -11.58 -9.55 1.75
N ALA A 28 -12.03 -8.86 0.73
CA ALA A 28 -13.38 -8.92 0.20
C ALA A 28 -13.34 -9.43 -1.24
N PHE A 29 -13.84 -10.65 -1.46
CA PHE A 29 -13.80 -11.29 -2.75
C PHE A 29 -15.14 -11.17 -3.46
N GLY A 30 -15.11 -10.90 -4.76
CA GLY A 30 -16.31 -10.80 -5.54
C GLY A 30 -16.07 -10.93 -7.03
N GLN A 31 -17.15 -10.76 -7.79
CA GLN A 31 -17.12 -10.77 -9.25
C GLN A 31 -17.96 -9.62 -9.79
N ARG A 32 -17.53 -9.06 -10.92
CA ARG A 32 -18.33 -8.10 -11.65
C ARG A 32 -19.55 -8.80 -12.27
N ARG A 33 -20.75 -8.26 -11.99
CA ARG A 33 -22.03 -8.67 -12.58
C ARG A 33 -22.64 -7.44 -13.24
N GLY A 34 -22.44 -7.30 -14.56
CA GLY A 34 -22.85 -6.10 -15.29
C GLY A 34 -22.18 -4.83 -14.74
N ALA A 35 -22.98 -3.92 -14.20
CA ALA A 35 -22.52 -2.65 -13.63
C ALA A 35 -22.15 -2.72 -12.13
N VAL A 36 -22.40 -3.85 -11.46
CA VAL A 36 -22.12 -4.00 -10.02
C VAL A 36 -20.99 -4.99 -9.76
N VAL A 37 -20.39 -4.90 -8.57
CA VAL A 37 -19.53 -5.95 -8.03
C VAL A 37 -20.34 -6.70 -6.98
N LYS A 38 -20.56 -8.00 -7.19
CA LYS A 38 -21.23 -8.87 -6.21
C LYS A 38 -20.16 -9.41 -5.26
N LEU A 39 -20.28 -9.07 -3.98
CA LEU A 39 -19.50 -9.67 -2.90
C LEU A 39 -19.89 -11.15 -2.75
N GLU A 40 -18.91 -12.03 -2.71
CA GLU A 40 -19.09 -13.48 -2.59
C GLU A 40 -18.65 -14.01 -1.23
N ARG A 41 -17.50 -13.55 -0.73
CA ARG A 41 -17.02 -13.90 0.62
C ARG A 41 -16.05 -12.85 1.16
N GLN A 42 -15.79 -12.93 2.45
CA GLN A 42 -14.74 -12.15 3.12
C GLN A 42 -13.82 -13.07 3.91
N GLU A 43 -12.54 -12.72 3.98
CA GLU A 43 -11.54 -13.42 4.78
C GLU A 43 -10.79 -12.44 5.67
N ALA A 44 -10.32 -12.95 6.82
CA ALA A 44 -9.61 -12.18 7.82
C ALA A 44 -8.19 -12.72 7.96
N LEU A 45 -7.20 -11.87 7.74
CA LEU A 45 -5.79 -12.24 7.86
C LEU A 45 -5.20 -11.54 9.10
N PRO A 46 -4.96 -12.27 10.19
CA PRO A 46 -4.60 -11.68 11.48
C PRO A 46 -3.12 -11.27 11.57
N SER A 47 -2.29 -11.57 10.56
CA SER A 47 -0.87 -11.28 10.54
C SER A 47 -0.39 -10.88 9.15
N LEU A 48 0.78 -10.24 9.08
CA LEU A 48 1.45 -9.94 7.81
C LEU A 48 1.95 -11.21 7.11
N ASP A 49 2.22 -12.28 7.86
CA ASP A 49 2.64 -13.57 7.30
C ASP A 49 1.46 -14.30 6.65
N ALA A 50 0.27 -14.23 7.26
CA ALA A 50 -0.95 -14.76 6.64
C ALA A 50 -1.28 -14.01 5.34
N PHE A 51 -1.01 -12.70 5.29
CA PHE A 51 -1.12 -11.92 4.06
C PHE A 51 -0.09 -12.30 3.01
N ALA A 52 1.18 -12.49 3.38
CA ALA A 52 2.20 -12.96 2.45
C ALA A 52 1.88 -14.37 1.90
N ALA A 53 1.42 -15.28 2.75
CA ALA A 53 0.99 -16.62 2.34
C ALA A 53 -0.21 -16.58 1.37
N TRP A 54 -1.17 -15.69 1.62
CA TRP A 54 -2.30 -15.49 0.71
C TRP A 54 -1.84 -14.92 -0.65
N LEU A 55 -0.95 -13.93 -0.67
CA LEU A 55 -0.42 -13.36 -1.90
C LEU A 55 0.31 -14.39 -2.77
N ALA A 56 1.05 -15.30 -2.14
CA ALA A 56 1.78 -16.37 -2.81
C ALA A 56 0.89 -17.55 -3.26
N ALA A 57 -0.38 -17.57 -2.85
CA ALA A 57 -1.30 -18.65 -3.22
C ALA A 57 -1.63 -18.59 -4.72
N PRO A 58 -1.63 -19.74 -5.42
CA PRO A 58 -1.91 -19.77 -6.85
C PRO A 58 -3.35 -19.33 -7.13
N GLY A 59 -3.54 -18.47 -8.14
CA GLY A 59 -4.85 -18.06 -8.62
C GLY A 59 -4.82 -16.75 -9.40
N SER A 60 -5.76 -16.59 -10.34
CA SER A 60 -5.91 -15.35 -11.09
C SER A 60 -6.95 -14.44 -10.42
N TRP A 61 -6.49 -13.32 -9.87
CA TRP A 61 -7.34 -12.29 -9.28
C TRP A 61 -6.88 -10.88 -9.69
N LEU A 62 -7.75 -9.90 -9.54
CA LEU A 62 -7.42 -8.48 -9.64
C LEU A 62 -7.72 -7.80 -8.31
N GLY A 63 -6.66 -7.25 -7.68
CA GLY A 63 -6.74 -6.66 -6.35
C GLY A 63 -6.81 -5.13 -6.38
N GLY A 64 -7.70 -4.56 -5.56
CA GLY A 64 -7.63 -3.18 -5.12
C GLY A 64 -7.15 -3.13 -3.67
N PHE A 65 -6.12 -2.35 -3.39
CA PHE A 65 -5.47 -2.31 -2.09
C PHE A 65 -5.63 -0.93 -1.44
N ASP A 66 -6.11 -0.90 -0.20
CA ASP A 66 -6.12 0.30 0.63
C ASP A 66 -4.74 0.54 1.26
N LEU A 67 -3.76 0.88 0.42
CA LEU A 67 -2.42 1.32 0.80
C LEU A 67 -1.78 2.08 -0.37
N PRO A 68 -0.83 3.00 -0.11
CA PRO A 68 -0.12 3.68 -1.18
C PRO A 68 0.98 2.80 -1.82
N PHE A 69 1.19 2.95 -3.12
CA PHE A 69 2.20 2.21 -3.89
C PHE A 69 3.53 2.96 -4.10
N GLY A 70 3.66 4.18 -3.58
CA GLY A 70 4.84 5.01 -3.76
C GLY A 70 4.90 6.19 -2.81
N LEU A 71 6.10 6.76 -2.65
CA LEU A 71 6.39 7.95 -1.85
C LEU A 71 6.25 9.23 -2.71
N PRO A 72 6.12 10.43 -2.09
CA PRO A 72 6.18 11.69 -2.82
C PRO A 72 7.52 11.86 -3.55
N ARG A 73 7.48 12.31 -4.81
CA ARG A 73 8.70 12.50 -5.62
C ARG A 73 9.69 13.47 -4.95
N GLU A 74 9.18 14.60 -4.47
CA GLU A 74 9.95 15.61 -3.74
C GLU A 74 10.72 15.03 -2.54
N LEU A 75 10.09 14.14 -1.77
CA LEU A 75 10.72 13.47 -0.63
C LEU A 75 11.89 12.58 -1.10
N VAL A 76 11.62 11.73 -2.10
CA VAL A 76 12.61 10.77 -2.63
C VAL A 76 13.84 11.50 -3.16
N GLU A 77 13.64 12.57 -3.93
CA GLU A 77 14.73 13.38 -4.49
C GLU A 77 15.53 14.10 -3.41
N THR A 78 14.86 14.69 -2.42
CA THR A 78 15.51 15.41 -1.31
C THR A 78 16.39 14.49 -0.46
N LEU A 79 15.95 13.24 -0.25
CA LEU A 79 16.69 12.24 0.51
C LEU A 79 17.82 11.57 -0.29
N GLY A 80 17.95 11.88 -1.58
CA GLY A 80 18.92 11.23 -2.46
C GLY A 80 18.65 9.73 -2.64
N TRP A 81 17.40 9.31 -2.52
CA TRP A 81 17.00 7.90 -2.68
C TRP A 81 16.82 7.54 -4.16
N PRO A 82 16.83 6.23 -4.51
CA PRO A 82 16.57 5.80 -5.88
C PRO A 82 15.23 6.32 -6.40
N THR A 83 15.21 6.83 -7.64
CA THR A 83 14.02 7.45 -8.24
C THR A 83 13.15 6.46 -9.02
N GLU A 84 13.73 5.36 -9.47
CA GLU A 84 13.02 4.24 -10.10
C GLU A 84 12.26 3.41 -9.07
N TRP A 85 11.06 2.94 -9.45
CA TRP A 85 10.12 2.34 -8.49
C TRP A 85 10.67 1.10 -7.79
N ALA A 86 11.13 0.09 -8.53
CA ALA A 86 11.59 -1.16 -7.92
C ALA A 86 12.83 -0.94 -7.01
N PRO A 87 13.88 -0.21 -7.44
CA PRO A 87 14.98 0.14 -6.54
C PRO A 87 14.55 0.96 -5.32
N LEU A 88 13.60 1.89 -5.48
CA LEU A 88 13.05 2.68 -4.36
C LEU A 88 12.35 1.78 -3.34
N ILE A 89 11.51 0.85 -3.79
CA ILE A 89 10.80 -0.08 -2.89
C ILE A 89 11.80 -1.00 -2.19
N ALA A 90 12.83 -1.48 -2.88
CA ALA A 90 13.87 -2.31 -2.27
C ALA A 90 14.66 -1.54 -1.19
N HIS A 91 15.07 -0.30 -1.48
CA HIS A 91 15.72 0.59 -0.51
C HIS A 91 14.79 0.89 0.68
N TYR A 92 13.53 1.22 0.41
CA TYR A 92 12.58 1.54 1.48
C TYR A 92 12.30 0.33 2.38
N ALA A 93 12.26 -0.88 1.82
CA ALA A 93 12.07 -2.13 2.55
C ALA A 93 13.25 -2.50 3.46
N SER A 94 14.46 -1.98 3.19
CA SER A 94 15.62 -2.23 4.06
C SER A 94 15.66 -1.36 5.31
N LEU A 95 14.78 -0.35 5.41
CA LEU A 95 14.73 0.56 6.55
C LEU A 95 13.83 0.01 7.66
N SER A 96 14.23 0.21 8.90
CA SER A 96 13.36 -0.02 10.05
C SER A 96 12.27 1.07 10.15
N ARG A 97 11.18 0.78 10.88
CA ARG A 97 10.16 1.80 11.16
C ARG A 97 10.71 3.01 11.90
N ALA A 98 11.71 2.81 12.76
CA ALA A 98 12.37 3.90 13.49
C ALA A 98 13.15 4.80 12.51
N GLU A 99 13.96 4.21 11.63
CA GLU A 99 14.70 4.96 10.60
C GLU A 99 13.75 5.71 9.66
N ILE A 100 12.65 5.10 9.23
CA ILE A 100 11.62 5.77 8.42
C ILE A 100 11.05 6.98 9.15
N ARG A 101 10.61 6.79 10.41
CA ARG A 101 10.05 7.87 11.22
C ARG A 101 11.05 9.01 11.37
N ASP A 102 12.29 8.70 11.74
CA ASP A 102 13.31 9.70 12.06
C ASP A 102 13.74 10.46 10.79
N THR A 103 13.89 9.75 9.68
CA THR A 103 14.17 10.35 8.36
C THR A 103 13.05 11.29 7.92
N PHE A 104 11.80 10.85 8.01
CA PHE A 104 10.66 11.66 7.57
C PHE A 104 10.37 12.83 8.53
N ALA A 105 10.63 12.66 9.83
CA ALA A 105 10.59 13.75 10.81
C ALA A 105 11.64 14.81 10.48
N ALA A 106 12.90 14.42 10.26
CA ALA A 106 13.97 15.35 9.88
C ALA A 106 13.65 16.11 8.58
N PHE A 107 13.08 15.42 7.59
CA PHE A 107 12.59 16.07 6.38
C PHE A 107 11.48 17.10 6.67
N CYS A 108 10.53 16.78 7.55
CA CYS A 108 9.45 17.70 7.92
C CYS A 108 9.96 18.92 8.70
N ASP A 109 10.92 18.71 9.60
CA ASP A 109 11.47 19.77 10.47
C ASP A 109 12.32 20.78 9.69
N ALA A 110 12.93 20.37 8.59
CA ALA A 110 13.67 21.25 7.68
C ALA A 110 12.77 22.11 6.78
N ARG A 111 11.43 21.93 6.80
CA ARG A 111 10.51 22.57 5.86
C ARG A 111 9.88 23.85 6.41
N PRO A 112 9.54 24.82 5.52
CA PRO A 112 8.79 25.99 5.92
C PRO A 112 7.44 25.66 6.54
N ALA A 113 6.98 26.51 7.44
CA ALA A 113 5.65 26.43 8.03
C ALA A 113 4.56 26.36 6.94
N GLY A 114 3.54 25.53 7.15
CA GLY A 114 2.44 25.33 6.21
C GLY A 114 2.72 24.33 5.07
N ARG A 115 3.95 23.81 4.95
CA ARG A 115 4.31 22.78 3.94
C ARG A 115 4.95 21.54 4.58
N LYS A 116 4.49 21.14 5.76
CA LYS A 116 5.14 20.09 6.57
C LYS A 116 5.37 18.78 5.82
N PHE A 117 4.38 18.29 5.07
CA PHE A 117 4.50 17.05 4.31
C PHE A 117 4.68 17.33 2.82
N ALA A 118 5.46 16.48 2.15
CA ALA A 118 5.45 16.36 0.70
C ALA A 118 4.25 15.51 0.26
N HIS A 119 3.74 15.77 -0.93
CA HIS A 119 2.56 15.12 -1.49
C HIS A 119 2.86 14.56 -2.88
N ARG A 120 2.22 13.45 -3.22
CA ARG A 120 2.15 12.95 -4.60
C ARG A 120 1.13 13.79 -5.37
N ALA A 121 1.30 13.89 -6.68
CA ALA A 121 0.37 14.64 -7.54
C ALA A 121 -1.09 14.18 -7.40
N CYS A 122 -1.33 12.89 -7.13
CA CYS A 122 -2.65 12.33 -6.94
C CYS A 122 -3.25 12.56 -5.54
N ASP A 123 -2.46 12.97 -4.54
CA ASP A 123 -2.95 13.02 -3.15
C ASP A 123 -4.03 14.10 -2.96
N ALA A 124 -3.80 15.30 -3.51
CA ALA A 124 -4.74 16.42 -3.43
C ALA A 124 -6.08 16.15 -4.13
N PRO A 125 -6.14 15.74 -5.41
CA PRO A 125 -7.43 15.46 -6.07
C PRO A 125 -8.17 14.27 -5.45
N ALA A 126 -7.47 13.32 -4.83
CA ALA A 126 -8.08 12.19 -4.14
C ALA A 126 -8.52 12.52 -2.69
N GLY A 127 -8.14 13.68 -2.15
CA GLY A 127 -8.34 13.99 -0.72
C GLY A 127 -7.61 13.02 0.21
N SER A 128 -6.53 12.39 -0.25
CA SER A 128 -5.82 11.35 0.51
C SER A 128 -4.71 11.92 1.39
N SER A 129 -4.38 11.19 2.46
CA SER A 129 -3.19 11.51 3.27
C SER A 129 -1.89 11.30 2.47
N PRO A 130 -0.86 12.13 2.68
CA PRO A 130 0.43 11.97 2.00
C PRO A 130 1.08 10.65 2.42
N SER A 131 1.62 9.89 1.47
CA SER A 131 2.17 8.53 1.74
C SER A 131 3.40 8.51 2.66
N MET A 132 3.97 9.67 2.97
CA MET A 132 5.03 9.82 3.97
C MET A 132 4.52 9.99 5.41
N LYS A 133 3.21 10.06 5.66
CA LYS A 133 2.66 10.22 7.01
C LYS A 133 2.76 8.90 7.80
N TRP A 134 3.38 8.94 8.97
CA TRP A 134 3.58 7.75 9.83
C TRP A 134 2.61 7.65 11.01
N VAL A 135 1.65 8.59 11.13
CA VAL A 135 0.66 8.63 12.22
C VAL A 135 -0.70 9.11 11.70
N ASN A 136 -1.77 8.40 12.09
CA ASN A 136 -3.18 8.79 11.91
C ASN A 136 -3.55 9.40 10.53
N PRO A 137 -3.62 8.61 9.45
CA PRO A 137 -3.25 7.18 9.34
C PRO A 137 -1.74 6.98 9.05
N PRO A 138 -1.15 5.84 9.46
CA PRO A 138 0.27 5.53 9.28
C PRO A 138 0.59 4.98 7.87
N VAL A 139 0.23 5.72 6.83
CA VAL A 139 0.34 5.30 5.42
C VAL A 139 1.78 5.00 4.98
N ALA A 140 2.78 5.65 5.59
CA ALA A 140 4.19 5.30 5.40
C ALA A 140 4.49 3.85 5.79
N TYR A 141 3.93 3.40 6.92
CA TYR A 141 4.09 2.02 7.37
C TYR A 141 3.21 1.05 6.59
N MET A 142 2.09 1.51 6.02
CA MET A 142 1.25 0.68 5.15
C MET A 142 1.99 0.35 3.84
N LEU A 143 2.62 1.35 3.23
CA LEU A 143 3.53 1.14 2.09
C LEU A 143 4.63 0.15 2.45
N HIS A 144 5.33 0.43 3.56
CA HIS A 144 6.49 -0.35 4.00
C HIS A 144 6.15 -1.81 4.31
N ALA A 145 4.98 -2.06 4.92
CA ALA A 145 4.55 -3.41 5.25
C ALA A 145 3.94 -4.17 4.06
N GLY A 146 3.21 -3.46 3.19
CA GLY A 146 2.41 -4.06 2.12
C GLY A 146 3.16 -4.25 0.81
N VAL A 147 3.75 -3.18 0.26
CA VAL A 147 4.30 -3.20 -1.11
C VAL A 147 5.47 -4.18 -1.27
N PRO A 148 6.44 -4.29 -0.34
CA PRO A 148 7.50 -5.29 -0.47
C PRO A 148 6.96 -6.73 -0.51
N ARG A 149 5.84 -7.02 0.17
CA ARG A 149 5.19 -8.34 0.12
C ARG A 149 4.50 -8.60 -1.21
N LEU A 150 3.92 -7.56 -1.82
CA LEU A 150 3.38 -7.65 -3.18
C LEU A 150 4.50 -7.96 -4.17
N VAL A 151 5.62 -7.22 -4.11
CA VAL A 151 6.78 -7.45 -4.99
C VAL A 151 7.34 -8.87 -4.83
N ALA A 152 7.41 -9.39 -3.60
CA ALA A 152 7.90 -10.74 -3.35
C ALA A 152 6.98 -11.85 -3.88
N ALA A 153 5.69 -11.56 -4.07
CA ALA A 153 4.71 -12.52 -4.58
C ALA A 153 4.67 -12.60 -6.13
N GLY A 154 5.27 -11.64 -6.83
CA GLY A 154 5.27 -11.53 -8.30
C GLY A 154 4.09 -10.74 -8.85
#